data_AF-A0A944LRI5-F1
#
_entry.id   AF-A0A944LRI5-F1
#
_cell.length_a   1.000
_cell.length_b   1.000
_cell.length_c   1.000
_cell.angle_alpha   90.00
_cell.angle_beta   90.00
_cell.angle_gamma   90.00
#
_symmetry.space_group_name_H-M   'P 1'
#
loop_
_entity.id
_entity.type
_entity.pdbx_description
1 polymer ?
#
loop_
_entity_poly.entity_id
_entity_poly.type
_entity_poly.pdbx_seq_one_letter_code
_entity_poly.pdbx_strand_id
1 'polypeptide(L)'
;MTLGSLWQLFARETKGWMVGGTLSVLVGVAAGLLAVAGFQADDTSELWLLLPSLIFSLGGGYAVLFPGVRVSRNRLRIIRDWRRHPGGGRILWILSQAIAVIGLLTCILAGPTSPSLPGLLVWLFMGPYLALLGWASAVLGMAANVRLIDGDAADVNAISR
;
A
#
# COMPACT_ATOMS: atom_id res chain seq x y z
N MET A 1 -18.66 10.84 4.44
CA MET A 1 -18.36 9.40 4.23
C MET A 1 -17.19 8.97 5.10
N THR A 2 -17.37 7.95 5.92
CA THR A 2 -16.32 7.37 6.78
C THR A 2 -15.62 6.22 6.05
N LEU A 3 -14.43 5.82 6.52
CA LEU A 3 -13.67 4.71 5.92
C LEU A 3 -14.47 3.41 5.89
N GLY A 4 -15.29 3.18 6.92
CA GLY A 4 -16.17 2.00 7.04
C GLY A 4 -17.27 1.94 5.99
N SER A 5 -17.83 3.08 5.55
CA SER A 5 -18.88 3.07 4.51
C SER A 5 -18.30 2.77 3.12
N LEU A 6 -17.12 3.31 2.81
CA LEU A 6 -16.41 3.01 1.56
C LEU A 6 -15.92 1.55 1.51
N TRP A 7 -15.54 1.00 2.67
CA TRP A 7 -15.17 -0.41 2.78
C TRP A 7 -16.33 -1.32 2.36
N GLN A 8 -17.56 -1.04 2.79
CA GLN A 8 -18.70 -1.88 2.42
C GLN A 8 -18.93 -1.96 0.91
N LEU A 9 -18.58 -0.92 0.15
CA LEU A 9 -18.78 -0.84 -1.29
C LEU A 9 -17.78 -1.65 -2.14
N PHE A 10 -16.67 -2.14 -1.56
CA PHE A 10 -15.77 -3.01 -2.30
C PHE A 10 -16.37 -4.39 -2.55
N ALA A 11 -16.12 -4.95 -3.74
CA ALA A 11 -16.42 -6.34 -4.03
C ALA A 11 -15.71 -7.27 -3.03
N ARG A 12 -16.38 -8.36 -2.63
CA ARG A 12 -15.83 -9.34 -1.68
C ARG A 12 -14.48 -9.91 -2.15
N GLU A 13 -14.33 -10.09 -3.45
CA GLU A 13 -13.09 -10.52 -4.07
C GLU A 13 -11.96 -9.50 -3.87
N THR A 14 -12.20 -8.22 -4.14
CA THR A 14 -11.24 -7.13 -3.90
C THR A 14 -10.84 -7.05 -2.42
N LYS A 15 -11.79 -7.22 -1.49
CA LYS A 15 -11.51 -7.27 -0.05
C LYS A 15 -10.60 -8.44 0.31
N GLY A 16 -10.88 -9.63 -0.24
CA GLY A 16 -10.08 -10.83 -0.04
C GLY A 16 -8.63 -10.65 -0.49
N TRP A 17 -8.42 -10.12 -1.69
CA TRP A 17 -7.09 -9.82 -2.23
C TRP A 17 -6.34 -8.78 -1.40
N MET A 18 -7.01 -7.70 -0.98
CA MET A 18 -6.38 -6.64 -0.20
C MET A 18 -6.02 -7.10 1.23
N VAL A 19 -6.91 -7.84 1.90
CA VAL A 19 -6.63 -8.38 3.24
C VAL A 19 -5.56 -9.47 3.17
N GLY A 20 -5.67 -10.40 2.22
CA GLY A 20 -4.68 -11.47 2.00
C GLY A 20 -3.30 -10.91 1.66
N GLY A 21 -3.22 -9.93 0.76
CA GLY A 21 -1.97 -9.26 0.43
C GLY A 21 -1.37 -8.50 1.62
N THR A 22 -2.20 -7.87 2.45
CA THR A 22 -1.72 -7.17 3.66
C THR A 22 -1.19 -8.16 4.71
N LEU A 23 -1.90 -9.27 4.93
CA LEU A 23 -1.42 -10.34 5.82
C LEU A 23 -0.11 -10.94 5.32
N SER A 24 -0.01 -11.19 4.01
CA SER A 24 1.23 -11.64 3.36
C SER A 24 2.38 -10.66 3.59
N VAL A 25 2.12 -9.35 3.48
CA VAL A 25 3.13 -8.31 3.77
C VAL A 25 3.56 -8.34 5.23
N LEU A 26 2.62 -8.46 6.17
CA LEU A 26 2.94 -8.52 7.60
C LEU A 26 3.81 -9.75 7.94
N VAL A 27 3.48 -10.91 7.38
CA VAL A 27 4.27 -12.14 7.53
C VAL A 27 5.66 -11.97 6.92
N GLY A 28 5.75 -11.40 5.71
CA GLY A 28 7.02 -11.12 5.05
C GLY A 28 7.89 -10.13 5.84
N VAL A 29 7.30 -9.08 6.41
CA VAL A 29 8.03 -8.09 7.22
C VAL A 29 8.51 -8.70 8.55
N ALA A 30 7.66 -9.47 9.23
CA ALA A 30 8.04 -10.14 10.46
C ALA A 30 9.20 -11.12 10.24
N ALA A 31 9.11 -11.94 9.19
CA ALA A 31 10.19 -12.86 8.80
C ALA A 31 11.46 -12.11 8.37
N GLY A 32 11.34 -11.02 7.62
CA GLY A 32 12.46 -10.21 7.19
C GLY A 32 13.16 -9.48 8.34
N LEU A 33 12.43 -9.00 9.35
CA LEU A 33 12.99 -8.43 10.57
C LEU A 33 13.78 -9.46 11.39
N LEU A 34 13.26 -10.67 11.51
CA LEU A 34 13.96 -11.78 12.17
C LEU A 34 15.24 -12.15 11.42
N ALA A 35 15.20 -12.22 10.09
CA ALA A 35 16.37 -12.50 9.29
C ALA A 35 17.43 -11.39 9.36
N VAL A 36 17.03 -10.11 9.38
CA VAL A 36 17.97 -8.97 9.55
C VAL A 36 18.58 -8.96 10.95
N ALA A 37 17.80 -9.29 12.00
CA ALA A 37 18.31 -9.40 13.36
C ALA A 37 19.29 -10.58 13.51
N GLY A 38 18.99 -11.72 12.88
CA GLY A 38 19.89 -12.88 12.81
C GLY A 38 21.17 -12.58 12.05
N PHE A 39 21.10 -11.83 10.95
CA PHE A 39 22.25 -11.41 10.15
C PHE A 39 23.21 -10.48 10.92
N GLN A 40 22.71 -9.66 11.86
CA GLN A 40 23.58 -8.88 12.74
C GLN A 40 24.26 -9.71 13.85
N ALA A 41 23.71 -10.88 14.19
CA ALA A 41 24.17 -11.72 15.29
C ALA A 41 25.14 -12.83 14.84
N ASP A 42 24.85 -13.46 13.69
CA ASP A 42 25.69 -14.49 13.07
C ASP A 42 25.82 -14.19 11.59
N ASP A 43 27.04 -13.84 11.15
CA ASP A 43 27.43 -13.42 9.79
C ASP A 43 27.22 -14.51 8.71
N THR A 44 26.53 -15.60 9.06
CA THR A 44 26.37 -16.83 8.26
C THR A 44 24.90 -17.22 8.01
N SER A 45 23.93 -16.54 8.63
CA SER A 45 22.55 -17.02 8.70
C SER A 45 21.60 -16.36 7.70
N GLU A 46 21.05 -17.22 6.82
CA GLU A 46 19.67 -17.18 6.31
C GLU A 46 19.31 -16.33 5.08
N LEU A 47 20.16 -16.34 4.04
CA LEU A 47 19.71 -16.00 2.67
C LEU A 47 18.43 -16.79 2.26
N TRP A 48 18.27 -17.99 2.81
CA TRP A 48 17.13 -18.87 2.63
C TRP A 48 15.82 -18.42 3.29
N LEU A 49 15.84 -17.68 4.41
CA LEU A 49 14.62 -17.07 4.98
C LEU A 49 14.33 -15.68 4.40
N LEU A 50 15.37 -15.01 3.88
CA LEU A 50 15.21 -13.73 3.20
C LEU A 50 14.40 -13.86 1.91
N LEU A 51 14.65 -14.87 1.06
CA LEU A 51 13.91 -15.06 -0.18
C LEU A 51 12.37 -15.19 0.02
N PRO A 52 11.90 -16.09 0.90
CA PRO A 52 10.47 -16.21 1.21
C PRO A 52 9.91 -14.90 1.77
N SER A 53 10.62 -14.26 2.70
CA SER A 53 10.17 -12.99 3.28
C SER A 53 9.98 -11.90 2.22
N LEU A 54 10.88 -11.83 1.25
CA LEU A 54 10.84 -10.92 0.11
C LEU A 54 9.66 -11.24 -0.82
N ILE A 55 9.45 -12.51 -1.14
CA ILE A 55 8.32 -12.96 -1.98
C ILE A 55 6.98 -12.65 -1.31
N PHE A 56 6.84 -12.92 -0.01
CA PHE A 56 5.62 -12.62 0.74
C PHE A 56 5.39 -11.11 0.89
N SER A 57 6.45 -10.32 1.13
CA SER A 57 6.38 -8.87 1.27
C SER A 57 6.05 -8.18 -0.05
N LEU A 58 6.78 -8.48 -1.13
CA LEU A 58 6.51 -7.89 -2.45
C LEU A 58 5.25 -8.45 -3.08
N GLY A 59 5.10 -9.78 -3.09
CA GLY A 59 3.95 -10.44 -3.66
C GLY A 59 2.66 -9.99 -2.98
N GLY A 60 2.68 -9.88 -1.64
CA GLY A 60 1.57 -9.31 -0.89
C GLY A 60 1.31 -7.84 -1.23
N GLY A 61 2.37 -7.01 -1.30
CA GLY A 61 2.27 -5.60 -1.67
C GLY A 61 1.64 -5.38 -3.05
N TYR A 62 2.05 -6.17 -4.05
CA TYR A 62 1.46 -6.15 -5.39
C TYR A 62 0.02 -6.68 -5.41
N ALA A 63 -0.27 -7.74 -4.65
CA ALA A 63 -1.62 -8.28 -4.50
C ALA A 63 -2.60 -7.25 -3.92
N VAL A 64 -2.14 -6.29 -3.12
CA VAL A 64 -2.96 -5.14 -2.66
C VAL A 64 -2.97 -4.01 -3.70
N LEU A 65 -1.85 -3.73 -4.35
CA LEU A 65 -1.71 -2.60 -5.27
C LEU A 65 -2.55 -2.79 -6.55
N PHE A 66 -2.50 -3.96 -7.18
CA PHE A 66 -3.20 -4.18 -8.46
C PHE A 66 -4.72 -4.00 -8.35
N PRO A 67 -5.41 -4.56 -7.35
CA PRO A 67 -6.83 -4.28 -7.13
C PRO A 67 -7.09 -2.81 -6.80
N GLY A 68 -6.24 -2.18 -5.98
CA GLY A 68 -6.40 -0.77 -5.60
C GLY A 68 -6.30 0.18 -6.78
N VAL A 69 -5.33 -0.04 -7.68
CA VAL A 69 -5.19 0.73 -8.92
C VAL A 69 -6.32 0.42 -9.90
N ARG A 70 -6.81 -0.83 -9.96
CA ARG A 70 -7.98 -1.19 -10.79
C ARG A 70 -9.25 -0.43 -10.39
N VAL A 71 -9.46 -0.18 -9.10
CA VAL A 71 -10.59 0.64 -8.63
C VAL A 71 -10.37 2.11 -9.00
N SER A 72 -9.12 2.56 -9.00
CA SER A 72 -8.68 3.89 -9.40
C SER A 72 -8.45 4.02 -10.91
N ARG A 73 -9.50 3.82 -11.73
CA ARG A 73 -9.42 4.02 -13.20
C ARG A 73 -9.09 5.47 -13.61
N ASN A 74 -9.23 6.43 -12.68
CA ASN A 74 -9.17 7.86 -12.97
C ASN A 74 -7.99 8.57 -12.28
N ARG A 75 -6.76 8.00 -12.41
CA ARG A 75 -5.50 8.50 -11.79
C ARG A 75 -5.29 10.02 -11.89
N LEU A 76 -5.76 10.65 -12.97
CA LEU A 76 -5.55 12.08 -13.24
C LEU A 76 -6.44 13.03 -12.41
N ARG A 77 -7.59 12.58 -11.87
CA ARG A 77 -8.46 13.45 -11.04
C ARG A 77 -8.07 13.48 -9.56
N ILE A 78 -7.30 12.50 -9.08
CA ILE A 78 -6.99 12.38 -7.65
C ILE A 78 -6.13 13.55 -7.15
N ILE A 79 -5.18 14.02 -7.95
CA ILE A 79 -4.28 15.13 -7.57
C ILE A 79 -5.01 16.48 -7.56
N ARG A 80 -5.97 16.68 -8.48
CA ARG A 80 -6.69 17.96 -8.64
C ARG A 80 -7.68 18.25 -7.50
N ASP A 81 -8.26 17.21 -6.89
CA ASP A 81 -9.29 17.33 -5.83
C ASP A 81 -8.80 16.85 -4.45
N TRP A 82 -7.52 17.11 -4.11
CA TRP A 82 -6.91 16.61 -2.86
C TRP A 82 -7.72 16.96 -1.60
N ARG A 83 -8.19 18.21 -1.46
CA ARG A 83 -9.02 18.70 -0.34
C ARG A 83 -10.40 18.05 -0.24
N ARG A 84 -10.82 17.35 -1.29
CA ARG A 84 -12.14 16.75 -1.40
C ARG A 84 -12.12 15.26 -1.05
N HIS A 85 -10.97 14.59 -1.03
CA HIS A 85 -10.85 13.16 -0.72
C HIS A 85 -11.14 12.79 0.75
N PRO A 86 -11.62 11.56 1.04
CA PRO A 86 -11.85 11.11 2.42
C PRO A 86 -10.55 11.11 3.24
N GLY A 87 -10.63 11.55 4.50
CA GLY A 87 -9.48 11.69 5.39
C GLY A 87 -8.66 10.39 5.52
N GLY A 88 -9.33 9.24 5.57
CA GLY A 88 -8.66 7.95 5.68
C GLY A 88 -7.77 7.59 4.47
N GLY A 89 -8.19 7.92 3.24
CA GLY A 89 -7.34 7.73 2.05
C GLY A 89 -6.11 8.64 2.05
N ARG A 90 -6.23 9.86 2.59
CA ARG A 90 -5.10 10.76 2.78
C ARG A 90 -4.14 10.28 3.86
N ILE A 91 -4.67 9.79 4.99
CA ILE A 91 -3.85 9.24 6.07
C ILE A 91 -3.03 8.06 5.54
N LEU A 92 -3.66 7.12 4.82
CA LEU A 92 -2.96 5.99 4.19
C LEU A 92 -1.86 6.43 3.22
N TRP A 93 -2.12 7.47 2.42
CA TRP A 93 -1.14 8.05 1.49
C TRP A 93 0.03 8.75 2.21
N ILE A 94 -0.25 9.50 3.27
CA ILE A 94 0.80 10.13 4.08
C ILE A 94 1.62 9.05 4.78
N LEU A 95 0.96 8.00 5.30
CA LEU A 95 1.62 6.87 5.92
C LEU A 95 2.54 6.14 4.94
N SER A 96 2.11 5.91 3.69
CA SER A 96 2.96 5.28 2.68
C SER A 96 4.22 6.12 2.41
N GLN A 97 4.07 7.44 2.30
CA GLN A 97 5.21 8.34 2.12
C GLN A 97 6.12 8.36 3.36
N ALA A 98 5.55 8.35 4.57
CA ALA A 98 6.32 8.28 5.80
C ALA A 98 7.16 6.99 5.86
N ILE A 99 6.58 5.84 5.49
CA ILE A 99 7.32 4.57 5.42
C ILE A 99 8.44 4.63 4.38
N ALA A 100 8.20 5.23 3.21
CA ALA A 100 9.24 5.38 2.20
C ALA A 100 10.41 6.27 2.70
N VAL A 101 10.11 7.37 3.39
CA VAL A 101 11.13 8.27 3.98
C VAL A 101 11.90 7.55 5.10
N ILE A 102 11.21 6.82 5.98
CA ILE A 102 11.85 6.05 7.05
C ILE A 102 12.74 4.94 6.47
N GLY A 103 12.26 4.24 5.44
CA GLY A 103 13.04 3.21 4.74
C GLY A 103 14.29 3.79 4.08
N LEU A 104 14.18 4.98 3.48
CA LEU A 104 15.33 5.67 2.88
C LEU A 104 16.35 6.07 3.95
N LEU A 105 15.90 6.65 5.07
CA LEU A 105 16.78 7.05 6.18
C LEU A 105 17.50 5.85 6.78
N THR A 106 16.81 4.73 6.99
CA THR A 106 17.43 3.50 7.49
C THR A 106 18.44 2.92 6.52
N CYS A 107 18.19 2.96 5.20
CA CYS A 107 19.16 2.56 4.18
C CYS A 107 20.42 3.44 4.19
N ILE A 108 20.27 4.77 4.32
CA ILE A 108 21.39 5.71 4.40
C ILE A 108 22.24 5.44 5.66
N LEU A 109 21.58 5.17 6.79
CA LEU A 109 22.27 4.88 8.06
C LEU A 109 22.95 3.51 8.07
N ALA A 110 22.44 2.53 7.32
CA ALA A 110 23.01 1.19 7.22
C ALA A 110 24.12 1.05 6.16
N GLY A 111 24.16 1.95 5.17
CA GLY A 111 25.18 1.96 4.11
C GLY A 111 26.63 1.97 4.62
N PRO A 112 26.98 2.73 5.68
CA PRO A 112 28.32 2.74 6.26
C PRO A 112 28.72 1.44 6.96
N THR A 113 27.75 0.67 7.48
CA THR A 113 28.03 -0.51 8.31
C THR A 113 28.10 -1.79 7.49
N SER A 114 27.32 -1.90 6.42
CA SER A 114 27.32 -3.11 5.58
C SER A 114 26.75 -2.83 4.17
N PRO A 115 27.49 -3.08 3.09
CA PRO A 115 27.08 -2.70 1.74
C PRO A 115 25.89 -3.51 1.18
N SER A 116 25.58 -4.68 1.73
CA SER A 116 24.47 -5.55 1.31
C SER A 116 23.14 -5.26 2.05
N LEU A 117 23.19 -4.60 3.20
CA LEU A 117 22.04 -4.29 4.07
C LEU A 117 21.03 -3.31 3.44
N PRO A 118 21.47 -2.23 2.74
CA PRO A 118 20.55 -1.30 2.09
C PRO A 118 19.66 -1.99 1.06
N GLY A 119 20.22 -2.94 0.30
CA GLY A 119 19.44 -3.73 -0.66
C GLY A 119 18.27 -4.43 0.04
N LEU A 120 18.55 -5.17 1.11
CA LEU A 120 17.54 -5.90 1.88
C LEU A 120 16.50 -4.99 2.53
N LEU A 121 16.93 -3.88 3.12
CA LEU A 121 16.04 -2.90 3.75
C LEU A 121 15.07 -2.30 2.73
N VAL A 122 15.55 -1.88 1.54
CA VAL A 122 14.69 -1.34 0.48
C VAL A 122 13.52 -2.30 0.19
N TRP A 123 13.80 -3.59 0.01
CA TRP A 123 12.74 -4.55 -0.30
C TRP A 123 11.78 -4.80 0.88
N LEU A 124 12.29 -4.78 2.11
CA LEU A 124 11.47 -4.92 3.32
C LEU A 124 10.48 -3.77 3.45
N PHE A 125 10.91 -2.53 3.18
CA PHE A 125 10.06 -1.34 3.21
C PHE A 125 9.15 -1.21 2.00
N MET A 126 9.50 -1.80 0.86
CA MET A 126 8.69 -1.76 -0.36
C MET A 126 7.35 -2.50 -0.22
N GLY A 127 7.29 -3.64 0.48
CA GLY A 127 6.01 -4.35 0.68
C GLY A 127 4.96 -3.52 1.43
N PRO A 128 5.25 -2.98 2.63
CA PRO A 128 4.39 -2.07 3.37
C PRO A 128 4.02 -0.81 2.59
N TYR A 129 4.99 -0.23 1.88
CA TYR A 129 4.74 0.92 1.01
C TYR A 129 3.70 0.58 -0.06
N LEU A 130 3.89 -0.52 -0.80
CA LEU A 130 2.98 -0.96 -1.87
C LEU A 130 1.60 -1.32 -1.32
N ALA A 131 1.52 -1.95 -0.15
CA ALA A 131 0.27 -2.26 0.51
C ALA A 131 -0.50 -0.98 0.87
N LEU A 132 0.14 -0.04 1.57
CA LEU A 132 -0.47 1.23 1.94
C LEU A 132 -0.88 2.05 0.70
N LEU A 133 -0.05 2.05 -0.34
CA LEU A 133 -0.36 2.71 -1.61
C LEU A 133 -1.55 2.05 -2.32
N GLY A 134 -1.64 0.73 -2.29
CA GLY A 134 -2.79 -0.03 -2.79
C GLY A 134 -4.08 0.31 -2.04
N TRP A 135 -4.01 0.36 -0.71
CA TRP A 135 -5.14 0.80 0.13
C TRP A 135 -5.53 2.26 -0.11
N ALA A 136 -4.56 3.16 -0.18
CA ALA A 136 -4.81 4.56 -0.46
C ALA A 136 -5.46 4.73 -1.84
N SER A 137 -4.92 4.09 -2.87
CA SER A 137 -5.46 4.16 -4.23
C SER A 137 -6.88 3.57 -4.33
N ALA A 138 -7.15 2.47 -3.64
CA ALA A 138 -8.49 1.88 -3.58
C ALA A 138 -9.50 2.85 -2.95
N VAL A 139 -9.20 3.40 -1.76
CA VAL A 139 -10.11 4.27 -1.00
C VAL A 139 -10.34 5.59 -1.74
N LEU A 140 -9.28 6.19 -2.28
CA LEU A 140 -9.37 7.43 -3.06
C LEU A 140 -10.12 7.19 -4.39
N GLY A 141 -9.86 6.07 -5.07
CA GLY A 141 -10.53 5.68 -6.30
C GLY A 141 -12.03 5.43 -6.11
N MET A 142 -12.41 4.73 -5.04
CA MET A 142 -13.82 4.46 -4.73
C MET A 142 -14.58 5.76 -4.40
N ALA A 143 -13.95 6.65 -3.62
CA ALA A 143 -14.55 7.94 -3.31
C ALA A 143 -14.71 8.84 -4.54
N ALA A 144 -13.81 8.74 -5.53
CA ALA A 144 -13.95 9.43 -6.81
C ALA A 144 -15.08 8.82 -7.66
N ASN A 145 -15.19 7.49 -7.73
CA ASN A 145 -16.25 6.82 -8.50
C ASN A 145 -17.65 7.14 -7.98
N VAL A 146 -17.87 7.13 -6.66
CA VAL A 146 -19.17 7.48 -6.07
C VAL A 146 -19.59 8.90 -6.48
N ARG A 147 -18.65 9.85 -6.49
CA ARG A 147 -18.94 11.24 -6.89
C ARG A 147 -19.28 11.41 -8.36
N LEU A 148 -18.67 10.59 -9.22
CA LEU A 148 -19.01 10.59 -10.63
C LEU A 148 -20.44 10.10 -10.83
N ILE A 149 -20.82 9.04 -10.11
CA ILE A 149 -22.19 8.49 -10.14
C ILE A 149 -23.20 9.51 -9.59
N ASP A 150 -22.89 10.17 -8.47
CA ASP A 150 -23.75 11.22 -7.91
C ASP A 150 -23.87 12.44 -8.83
N GLY A 151 -22.79 12.80 -9.54
CA GLY A 151 -22.77 13.90 -10.51
C GLY A 151 -23.60 13.61 -11.76
N ASP A 152 -23.47 12.43 -12.34
CA ASP A 152 -24.27 11.99 -13.50
C ASP A 152 -25.77 11.94 -13.14
N ALA A 153 -26.10 11.45 -11.94
CA ALA A 153 -27.49 11.40 -11.47
C ALA A 153 -28.11 12.80 -11.27
N ALA A 154 -27.29 13.80 -10.92
CA ALA A 154 -27.73 15.19 -10.82
C ALA A 154 -27.96 15.82 -12.20
N ASP A 155 -27.09 15.55 -13.18
CA ASP A 155 -27.22 16.07 -14.55
C ASP A 155 -28.43 15.46 -15.28
N VAL A 156 -28.69 14.16 -15.13
CA VAL A 156 -29.87 13.51 -15.73
C VAL A 156 -31.18 14.09 -15.18
N ASN A 157 -31.23 14.44 -13.89
CA ASN A 157 -32.40 15.09 -13.28
C ASN A 157 -32.54 16.58 -13.65
N ALA A 158 -31.46 17.23 -14.11
CA ALA A 158 -31.51 18.61 -14.57
C ALA A 158 -32.01 18.72 -16.02
N ILE A 159 -31.80 17.69 -16.84
CA ILE A 159 -32.29 17.63 -18.24
C ILE A 159 -33.77 17.23 -18.32
N SER A 160 -34.31 16.60 -17.28
CA SER A 160 -35.72 16.16 -17.23
C SER A 160 -36.70 17.20 -16.65
N ARG A 161 -36.25 18.44 -16.40
CA ARG A 161 -37.09 19.58 -16.01
C ARG A 161 -37.11 20.63 -17.12
#